data_AF-A0A839TF92-F1
#
_entry.id   AF-A0A839TF92-F1
#
_cell.length_a   1.000
_cell.length_b   1.000
_cell.length_c   1.000
_cell.angle_alpha   90.00
_cell.angle_beta   90.00
_cell.angle_gamma   90.00
#
_symmetry.space_group_name_H-M   'P 1'
#
loop_
_entity.id
_entity.type
_entity.pdbx_description
1 polymer ?
#
loop_
_entity_poly.entity_id
_entity_poly.type
_entity_poly.pdbx_seq_one_letter_code
_entity_poly.pdbx_strand_id
1 'polypeptide(L)' 'MRRPAYRIEMLVVYVILFFTVVTTLLPLFWMITTSIKTPGEVFVYPPKWFPGEFVWSNYATAWEMAP' A
#
# COMPACT_ATOMS: atom_id res chain seq x y z
N MET A 1 -6.16 33.68 22.40
CA MET A 1 -7.40 33.10 21.82
C MET A 1 -7.14 32.75 20.35
N ARG A 2 -6.97 31.47 20.00
CA ARG A 2 -6.76 31.03 18.60
C ARG A 2 -8.11 31.15 17.86
N ARG A 3 -8.18 32.02 16.85
CA ARG A 3 -9.42 32.31 16.09
C ARG A 3 -9.93 31.05 15.38
N PRO A 4 -11.25 30.81 15.32
CA PRO A 4 -11.86 29.58 14.81
C PRO A 4 -11.49 29.23 13.35
N ALA A 5 -11.22 30.23 12.49
CA ALA A 5 -10.77 30.02 11.11
C ALA A 5 -9.50 29.15 11.00
N TYR A 6 -8.56 29.29 11.94
CA TYR A 6 -7.32 28.51 11.98
C TYR A 6 -7.55 27.00 12.19
N ARG A 7 -8.66 26.62 12.84
CA ARG A 7 -8.99 25.20 13.08
C ARG A 7 -9.48 24.51 11.81
N ILE A 8 -10.21 25.21 10.96
CA ILE A 8 -10.74 24.68 9.70
C ILE A 8 -9.61 24.54 8.69
N GLU A 9 -8.75 25.55 8.57
CA GLU A 9 -7.55 25.50 7.72
C GLU A 9 -6.66 24.30 8.07
N MET A 10 -6.37 24.08 9.36
CA MET A 10 -5.62 22.90 9.79
C MET A 10 -6.32 21.60 9.43
N LEU A 11 -7.64 21.50 9.63
CA LEU A 11 -8.39 20.29 9.26
C LEU A 11 -8.26 20.00 7.76
N VAL A 12 -8.42 21.02 6.92
CA VAL A 12 -8.27 20.88 5.46
C VAL A 12 -6.85 20.42 5.11
N VAL A 13 -5.82 21.04 5.71
CA VAL A 13 -4.42 20.63 5.49
C VAL A 13 -4.21 19.17 5.91
N TYR A 14 -4.71 18.74 7.07
CA TYR A 14 -4.57 17.35 7.53
C TYR A 14 -5.30 16.36 6.63
N VAL A 15 -6.50 16.71 6.14
CA VAL A 15 -7.25 15.87 5.20
C VAL A 15 -6.46 15.70 3.90
N ILE A 16 -5.94 16.80 3.34
CA ILE A 16 -5.11 16.76 2.12
C ILE A 16 -3.86 15.92 2.37
N LEU A 17 -3.14 16.14 3.48
CA LEU A 17 -1.96 15.36 3.83
C LEU A 17 -2.28 13.87 3.97
N PHE A 18 -3.39 13.52 4.62
CA PHE A 18 -3.83 12.15 4.77
C PHE A 18 -4.06 11.49 3.41
N PHE A 19 -4.80 12.14 2.51
CA PHE A 19 -5.04 11.61 1.18
C PHE A 19 -3.75 11.44 0.39
N THR A 20 -2.86 12.44 0.40
CA THR A 20 -1.55 12.37 -0.25
C THR A 20 -0.74 11.18 0.24
N VAL A 21 -0.71 10.94 1.56
CA VAL A 21 -0.02 9.80 2.15
C VAL A 21 -0.67 8.49 1.70
N VAL A 22 -1.99 8.37 1.79
CA VAL A 22 -2.71 7.15 1.38
C VAL A 22 -2.46 6.85 -0.09
N THR A 23 -2.59 7.82 -1.00
CA THR A 23 -2.37 7.60 -2.43
C THR A 23 -0.92 7.24 -2.77
N THR A 24 0.04 7.75 -2.00
CA THR A 24 1.46 7.44 -2.19
C THR A 24 1.83 6.07 -1.63
N LEU A 25 1.24 5.68 -0.49
CA LEU A 25 1.51 4.39 0.15
C LEU A 25 0.73 3.22 -0.47
N LEU A 26 -0.44 3.47 -1.06
CA LEU A 26 -1.27 2.45 -1.69
C LEU A 26 -0.50 1.59 -2.71
N PRO A 27 0.24 2.14 -3.70
CA PRO A 27 0.98 1.32 -4.65
C PRO A 27 2.11 0.52 -3.98
N LEU A 28 2.77 1.08 -2.95
CA LEU A 28 3.81 0.36 -2.19
C LEU A 28 3.22 -0.81 -1.40
N PHE A 29 2.09 -0.57 -0.73
CA PHE A 29 1.32 -1.61 -0.07
C PHE A 29 0.92 -2.70 -1.06
N TRP A 30 0.40 -2.31 -2.23
CA TRP A 30 0.05 -3.25 -3.28
C TRP A 30 1.25 -4.10 -3.70
N MET A 31 2.39 -3.47 -4.02
CA MET A 31 3.62 -4.17 -4.41
C MET A 31 4.07 -5.20 -3.36
N ILE A 32 4.17 -4.79 -2.09
CA ILE A 32 4.60 -5.67 -0.99
C ILE A 32 3.64 -6.84 -0.81
N THR A 33 2.32 -6.59 -0.83
CA THR A 33 1.37 -7.68 -0.68
C THR A 33 1.35 -8.61 -1.89
N THR A 34 1.62 -8.11 -3.10
CA THR A 34 1.69 -8.96 -4.31
C THR A 34 2.96 -9.77 -4.39
N SER A 35 4.10 -9.26 -3.91
CA SER A 35 5.38 -9.98 -3.96
C SER A 35 5.40 -11.21 -3.05
N ILE A 36 4.53 -11.26 -2.04
CA ILE A 36 4.38 -12.39 -1.11
C ILE A 36 3.16 -13.28 -1.40
N LYS A 37 2.43 -13.06 -2.50
CA LYS A 37 1.29 -13.90 -2.91
C LYS A 37 1.75 -15.11 -3.71
N THR A 38 0.92 -16.16 -3.72
CA THR A 38 1.07 -17.25 -4.69
C THR A 38 0.80 -16.74 -6.10
N PRO A 39 1.40 -17.32 -7.16
CA PRO A 39 1.15 -16.89 -8.54
C PRO A 39 -0.34 -16.89 -8.92
N GLY A 40 -1.10 -17.88 -8.45
CA GLY A 40 -2.54 -17.95 -8.69
C GLY A 40 -3.30 -16.78 -8.08
N GLU A 41 -2.94 -16.34 -6.86
CA GLU A 41 -3.63 -15.25 -6.16
C GLU A 41 -3.39 -13.87 -6.77
N VAL A 42 -2.27 -13.66 -7.47
CA VAL A 42 -1.97 -12.39 -8.14
C VAL A 42 -2.96 -12.09 -9.27
N PHE A 43 -3.52 -13.13 -9.92
CA PHE A 43 -4.42 -13.00 -11.07
C PHE A 43 -5.92 -13.16 -10.72
N VAL A 44 -6.28 -13.29 -9.44
CA VAL A 44 -7.68 -13.46 -9.02
C VAL A 44 -8.46 -12.14 -9.11
N TYR A 45 -9.73 -12.23 -9.52
CA TYR A 45 -10.69 -11.13 -9.45
C TYR A 45 -11.88 -11.48 -8.53
N PRO A 46 -12.27 -10.63 -7.57
CA PRO A 46 -11.62 -9.36 -7.21
C PRO A 46 -10.21 -9.57 -6.62
N PRO A 47 -9.27 -8.64 -6.83
CA PRO A 47 -7.93 -8.79 -6.29
C PRO A 47 -7.94 -8.86 -4.76
N LYS A 48 -7.19 -9.80 -4.20
CA LYS A 48 -7.04 -9.92 -2.74
C LYS A 48 -6.05 -8.87 -2.23
N TRP A 49 -6.45 -8.10 -1.22
CA TRP A 49 -5.57 -7.12 -0.57
C TRP A 49 -4.47 -7.79 0.25
N PHE A 50 -4.80 -8.89 0.93
CA PHE A 50 -3.86 -9.70 1.71
C PHE A 50 -3.69 -11.09 1.10
N PRO A 51 -2.49 -11.69 1.18
CA PRO A 51 -2.26 -13.06 0.73
C PRO A 51 -3.09 -14.05 1.56
N GLY A 52 -3.58 -15.13 0.93
CA GLY A 52 -4.10 -16.27 1.68
C GLY A 52 -2.97 -17.11 2.29
N GLU A 53 -1.82 -17.16 1.59
CA GLU A 53 -0.59 -17.81 2.03
C GLU A 53 0.61 -16.88 1.77
N PHE A 54 1.47 -16.73 2.77
CA PHE A 54 2.67 -15.88 2.68
C PHE A 54 3.82 -16.63 2.01
N VAL A 55 4.11 -16.30 0.76
CA VAL A 55 5.16 -16.94 -0.06
C VAL A 55 6.44 -16.10 -0.05
N TRP A 56 7.18 -16.17 1.05
CA TRP A 56 8.46 -15.45 1.20
C TRP A 56 9.56 -15.94 0.24
N SER A 57 9.47 -17.20 -0.21
CA SER A 57 10.41 -17.78 -1.18
C SER A 57 10.45 -17.02 -2.50
N ASN A 58 9.41 -16.28 -2.86
CA ASN A 58 9.40 -15.40 -4.03
C ASN A 58 10.60 -14.44 -4.07
N TYR A 59 11.06 -13.95 -2.91
CA TYR A 59 12.24 -13.08 -2.84
C TYR A 59 13.54 -13.85 -3.13
N ALA A 60 13.69 -15.05 -2.58
CA ALA A 60 14.86 -15.89 -2.84
C ALA A 60 14.93 -16.30 -4.32
N THR A 61 13.79 -16.75 -4.87
CA THR A 61 13.65 -17.09 -6.28
C THR A 61 13.95 -15.90 -7.19
N ALA A 62 13.43 -14.70 -6.88
CA ALA A 62 13.73 -13.50 -7.64
C ALA A 62 15.22 -13.12 -7.60
N TRP A 63 15.89 -13.34 -6.46
CA TRP A 63 17.32 -13.09 -6.29
C TRP A 63 18.17 -14.08 -7.11
N GLU A 64 17.79 -15.36 -7.15
CA GLU A 64 18.45 -16.38 -7.97
C GLU A 64 18.22 -16.18 -9.48
N MET A 65 17.10 -15.57 -9.85
CA MET A 65 16.76 -15.23 -11.24
C MET A 65 17.42 -13.94 -11.75
N ALA A 66 18.03 -13.14 -10.85
CA ALA A 66 18.75 -11.93 -11.25
C ALA A 66 20.05 -12.32 -12.00
N PRO A 67 20.34 -11.72 -13.17
CA PRO A 67 21.55 -12.00 -13.94
C PRO A 67 22.84 -11.52 -13.26
#